data_AF-A0AA88DJZ9-F1
#
_entry.id   AF-A0AA88DJZ9-F1
#
_cell.length_a   1.000
_cell.length_b   1.000
_cell.length_c   1.000
_cell.angle_alpha   90.00
_cell.angle_beta   90.00
_cell.angle_gamma   90.00
#
_symmetry.space_group_name_H-M   'P 1'
#
loop_
_entity.id
_entity.type
_entity.pdbx_description
1 polymer ?
#
loop_
_entity_poly.entity_id
_entity_poly.type
_entity_poly.pdbx_seq_one_letter_code
_entity_poly.pdbx_strand_id
1 'polypeptide(L)'
;MEDLRRAAVAYYNNSSPEIQDMAWNFFKSMDTDGNDHISMAEFSQFLHGNGYHWVDHNWFRHLDANHDGHLDFSEVLTFYYVLKTRGVSCAKCSIQLLGLYFTCVDCFDAGHAFDLCSNCYSNCDFQHHQNALFLDSYVLLRSKLGLRGEDVNL
;
A
#
# COMPACT_ATOMS: atom_id res chain seq x y z
N MET A 1 3.59 9.00 2.92
CA MET A 1 3.89 8.10 4.07
C MET A 1 3.05 8.45 5.28
N GLU A 2 2.94 9.72 5.67
CA GLU A 2 2.15 10.12 6.85
C GLU A 2 0.69 9.63 6.84
N ASP A 3 -0.03 9.76 5.73
CA ASP A 3 -1.42 9.27 5.65
C ASP A 3 -1.53 7.75 5.85
N LEU A 4 -0.55 6.98 5.34
CA LEU A 4 -0.50 5.53 5.53
C LEU A 4 -0.20 5.18 6.98
N ARG A 5 0.69 5.94 7.64
CA ARG A 5 1.01 5.77 9.06
C ARG A 5 -0.21 6.01 9.93
N ARG A 6 -0.92 7.11 9.69
CA ARG A 6 -2.18 7.42 10.40
C ARG A 6 -3.25 6.37 10.16
N ALA A 7 -3.40 5.91 8.92
CA ALA A 7 -4.33 4.83 8.59
C ALA A 7 -3.96 3.54 9.32
N ALA A 8 -2.68 3.14 9.31
CA ALA A 8 -2.20 1.93 9.96
C ALA A 8 -2.50 1.95 11.47
N VAL A 9 -2.19 3.06 12.15
CA VAL A 9 -2.51 3.26 13.58
C VAL A 9 -4.03 3.22 13.82
N ALA A 10 -4.82 3.87 12.98
CA ALA A 10 -6.27 3.88 13.11
C ALA A 10 -6.87 2.47 12.96
N TYR A 11 -6.41 1.69 11.97
CA TYR A 11 -6.82 0.29 11.81
C TYR A 11 -6.41 -0.55 13.01
N TYR A 12 -5.15 -0.45 13.46
CA TYR A 12 -4.66 -1.21 14.60
C TYR A 12 -5.47 -0.93 15.89
N ASN A 13 -5.70 0.34 16.20
CA ASN A 13 -6.44 0.74 17.41
C ASN A 13 -7.90 0.30 17.41
N ASN A 14 -8.50 0.10 16.23
CA ASN A 14 -9.89 -0.36 16.07
C ASN A 14 -9.99 -1.84 15.66
N SER A 15 -8.87 -2.57 15.71
CA SER A 15 -8.83 -4.00 15.39
C SER A 15 -9.09 -4.87 16.61
N SER A 16 -9.45 -6.13 16.38
CA SER A 16 -9.56 -7.11 17.45
C SER A 16 -8.18 -7.45 18.04
N PRO A 17 -8.11 -8.00 19.28
CA PRO A 17 -6.86 -8.43 19.88
C PRO A 17 -6.06 -9.39 18.99
N GLU A 18 -6.73 -10.29 18.27
CA GLU A 18 -6.06 -11.25 17.40
C GLU A 18 -5.32 -10.55 16.24
N ILE A 19 -5.90 -9.50 15.66
CA ILE A 19 -5.26 -8.73 14.60
C ILE A 19 -4.10 -7.89 15.16
N GLN A 20 -4.24 -7.36 16.37
CA GLN A 20 -3.15 -6.64 17.05
C GLN A 20 -1.98 -7.57 17.33
N ASP A 21 -2.25 -8.78 17.82
CA ASP A 21 -1.25 -9.83 18.04
C ASP A 21 -0.55 -10.23 16.74
N MET A 22 -1.28 -10.31 15.61
CA MET A 22 -0.67 -10.58 14.31
C MET A 22 0.32 -9.48 13.90
N ALA A 23 -0.01 -8.20 14.13
CA ALA A 23 0.91 -7.10 13.83
C ALA A 23 2.13 -7.13 14.76
N TRP A 24 1.94 -7.44 16.05
CA TRP A 24 3.04 -7.60 17.00
C TRP A 24 3.96 -8.77 16.65
N ASN A 25 3.39 -9.92 16.28
CA ASN A 25 4.15 -11.09 15.84
C ASN A 25 4.92 -10.82 14.54
N PHE A 26 4.34 -10.03 13.63
CA PHE A 26 5.03 -9.58 12.42
C PHE A 26 6.25 -8.69 12.77
N PHE A 27 6.11 -7.75 13.70
CA PHE A 27 7.23 -6.97 14.21
C PHE A 27 8.32 -7.86 14.83
N LYS A 28 7.93 -8.77 15.73
CA LYS A 28 8.86 -9.72 16.35
C LYS A 28 9.54 -10.68 15.38
N SER A 29 8.94 -10.95 14.22
CA SER A 29 9.58 -11.76 13.18
C SER A 29 10.73 -11.06 12.47
N MET A 30 10.80 -9.72 12.56
CA MET A 30 11.91 -8.92 12.05
C MET A 30 12.99 -8.64 13.11
N ASP A 31 12.59 -8.48 14.37
CA ASP A 31 13.46 -8.20 15.51
C ASP A 31 14.23 -9.46 15.93
N THR A 32 15.34 -9.74 15.26
CA THR A 32 16.10 -11.00 15.44
C THR A 32 16.99 -10.99 16.67
N ASP A 33 17.49 -9.82 17.06
CA ASP A 33 18.33 -9.65 18.25
C ASP A 33 17.54 -9.33 19.53
N GLY A 34 16.25 -9.00 19.40
CA GLY A 34 15.33 -8.78 20.50
C GLY A 34 15.50 -7.42 21.19
N ASN A 35 16.07 -6.43 20.49
CA ASN A 35 16.34 -5.10 21.04
C ASN A 35 15.12 -4.14 20.96
N ASP A 36 13.97 -4.64 20.49
CA ASP A 36 12.71 -3.89 20.26
C ASP A 36 12.82 -2.79 19.19
N HIS A 37 13.79 -2.87 18.30
CA HIS A 37 13.99 -1.96 17.17
C HIS A 37 14.48 -2.75 15.94
N ILE A 38 14.00 -2.42 14.75
CA ILE A 38 14.46 -3.11 13.54
C ILE A 38 15.60 -2.32 12.91
N SER A 39 16.78 -2.94 12.84
CA SER A 39 17.91 -2.39 12.09
C SER A 39 17.74 -2.58 10.57
N MET A 40 18.48 -1.80 9.77
CA MET A 40 18.49 -1.96 8.31
C MET A 40 18.93 -3.37 7.87
N ALA A 41 19.83 -4.01 8.65
CA ALA A 41 20.30 -5.36 8.39
C ALA A 41 19.16 -6.38 8.57
N GLU A 42 18.43 -6.31 9.68
CA GLU A 42 17.28 -7.16 9.97
C GLU A 42 16.15 -6.96 8.97
N PHE A 43 15.84 -5.71 8.65
CA PHE A 43 14.86 -5.38 7.62
C PHE A 43 15.23 -6.00 6.27
N SER A 44 16.48 -5.83 5.84
CA SER A 44 16.96 -6.38 4.57
C SER A 44 16.92 -7.92 4.56
N GLN A 45 17.36 -8.55 5.66
CA GLN A 45 17.31 -10.00 5.81
C GLN A 45 15.87 -10.53 5.75
N PHE A 46 14.93 -9.83 6.41
CA PHE A 46 13.52 -10.16 6.37
C PHE A 46 12.94 -10.08 4.95
N LEU A 47 13.22 -9.01 4.21
CA LEU A 47 12.75 -8.84 2.83
C LEU A 47 13.26 -9.96 1.92
N HIS A 48 14.55 -10.28 2.02
CA HIS A 48 15.18 -11.35 1.24
C HIS A 48 14.61 -12.73 1.60
N GLY A 49 14.42 -13.02 2.89
CA GLY A 49 13.94 -14.31 3.37
C GLY A 49 12.46 -14.59 3.05
N ASN A 50 11.65 -13.55 2.90
CA ASN A 50 10.20 -13.66 2.70
C ASN A 50 9.73 -13.32 1.28
N GLY A 51 10.65 -13.15 0.32
CA GLY A 51 10.32 -12.93 -1.08
C GLY A 51 9.80 -11.52 -1.41
N TYR A 52 10.04 -10.53 -0.55
CA TYR A 52 9.65 -9.14 -0.77
C TYR A 52 10.66 -8.37 -1.64
N HIS A 53 11.15 -8.99 -2.71
CA HIS A 53 12.18 -8.41 -3.59
C HIS A 53 11.75 -7.14 -4.32
N TRP A 54 10.46 -6.83 -4.35
CA TRP A 54 9.90 -5.60 -4.91
C TRP A 54 10.04 -4.40 -3.96
N VAL A 55 10.33 -4.63 -2.68
CA VAL A 55 10.55 -3.59 -1.68
C VAL A 55 12.01 -3.11 -1.78
N ASP A 56 12.21 -1.92 -2.36
CA ASP A 56 13.51 -1.24 -2.40
C ASP A 56 14.01 -0.87 -0.98
N HIS A 57 15.33 -0.90 -0.76
CA HIS A 57 16.01 -0.36 0.43
C HIS A 57 15.60 1.08 0.81
N ASN A 58 15.17 1.91 -0.15
CA ASN A 58 14.62 3.24 0.15
C ASN A 58 13.37 3.20 1.05
N TRP A 59 12.68 2.06 1.12
CA TRP A 59 11.55 1.87 2.05
C TRP A 59 11.94 2.04 3.51
N PHE A 60 13.13 1.58 3.91
CA PHE A 60 13.59 1.74 5.29
C PHE A 60 13.59 3.22 5.69
N ARG A 61 14.19 4.06 4.84
CA ARG A 61 14.24 5.52 5.05
C ARG A 61 12.87 6.18 4.99
N HIS A 62 11.94 5.65 4.20
CA HIS A 62 10.58 6.17 4.14
C HIS A 62 9.73 5.78 5.37
N LEU A 63 10.07 4.67 6.03
CA LEU A 63 9.39 4.17 7.22
C LEU A 63 9.93 4.83 8.49
N ASP A 64 11.26 4.97 8.59
CA ASP A 64 12.00 5.67 9.65
C ASP A 64 11.66 7.17 9.62
N ALA A 65 10.60 7.55 10.31
CA ALA A 65 10.07 8.91 10.30
C ALA A 65 10.64 9.76 11.43
N ASN A 66 11.11 9.15 12.51
CA ASN A 66 11.82 9.87 13.57
C ASN A 66 13.31 10.07 13.21
N HIS A 67 13.81 9.40 12.16
CA HIS A 67 15.18 9.46 11.65
C HIS A 67 16.22 9.01 12.68
N ASP A 68 15.87 8.04 13.53
CA ASP A 68 16.78 7.49 14.53
C ASP A 68 17.67 6.36 14.00
N GLY A 69 17.44 5.93 12.75
CA GLY A 69 18.21 4.88 12.08
C GLY A 69 17.70 3.47 12.35
N HIS A 70 16.57 3.33 13.04
CA HIS A 70 15.89 2.08 13.34
C HIS A 70 14.41 2.18 12.98
N LEU A 71 13.69 1.06 12.99
CA LEU A 71 12.23 1.06 12.89
C LEU A 71 11.61 0.59 14.20
N ASP A 72 10.81 1.45 14.81
CA ASP A 72 9.98 1.08 15.96
C ASP A 72 8.73 0.29 15.53
N PHE A 73 7.93 -0.15 16.51
CA PHE A 73 6.69 -0.88 16.23
C PHE A 73 5.70 -0.09 15.35
N SER A 74 5.56 1.22 15.54
CA SER A 74 4.64 2.05 14.75
C SER A 74 5.09 2.17 13.28
N GLU A 75 6.40 2.20 13.07
CA GLU A 75 7.02 2.24 11.75
C GLU A 75 6.83 0.93 11.01
N VAL A 76 7.09 -0.18 11.68
CA VAL A 76 6.83 -1.51 11.13
C VAL A 76 5.34 -1.78 10.93
N LEU A 77 4.47 -1.26 11.80
CA LEU A 77 3.03 -1.34 11.61
C LEU A 77 2.59 -0.66 10.31
N THR A 78 3.21 0.48 9.96
CA THR A 78 2.98 1.14 8.67
C THR A 78 3.38 0.25 7.50
N PHE A 79 4.54 -0.41 7.61
CA PHE A 79 4.98 -1.37 6.60
C PHE A 79 4.02 -2.56 6.48
N TYR A 80 3.60 -3.15 7.60
CA TYR A 80 2.62 -4.24 7.64
C TYR A 80 1.31 -3.85 6.97
N TYR A 81 0.80 -2.65 7.27
CA TYR A 81 -0.39 -2.09 6.62
C TYR A 81 -0.23 -1.97 5.11
N VAL A 82 0.92 -1.45 4.64
CA VAL A 82 1.23 -1.34 3.21
C VAL A 82 1.26 -2.72 2.54
N LEU A 83 1.94 -3.71 3.12
CA LEU A 83 2.00 -5.06 2.56
C LEU A 83 0.61 -5.69 2.41
N LYS A 84 -0.28 -5.44 3.38
CA LYS A 84 -1.63 -6.00 3.39
C LYS A 84 -2.63 -5.27 2.49
N THR A 85 -2.43 -3.98 2.24
CA THR A 85 -3.45 -3.12 1.62
C THR A 85 -3.01 -2.42 0.35
N ARG A 86 -1.71 -2.37 0.08
CA ARG A 86 -1.12 -1.63 -1.05
C ARG A 86 -0.19 -2.51 -1.87
N GLY A 87 -0.54 -3.79 -2.04
CA GLY A 87 0.10 -4.73 -2.98
C GLY A 87 -0.31 -4.49 -4.44
N VAL A 88 -0.47 -3.23 -4.84
CA VAL A 88 -0.98 -2.82 -6.14
C VAL A 88 0.11 -2.02 -6.86
N SER A 89 0.40 -2.40 -8.09
CA SER A 89 1.40 -1.73 -8.94
C SER A 89 0.74 -1.20 -10.20
N CYS A 90 1.27 -0.11 -10.73
CA CYS A 90 0.80 0.44 -12.00
C CYS A 90 1.01 -0.59 -13.12
N ALA A 91 -0.05 -0.95 -13.84
CA ALA A 91 -0.03 -1.93 -14.93
C ALA A 91 0.91 -1.55 -16.09
N LYS A 92 1.27 -0.25 -16.21
CA LYS A 92 2.12 0.26 -17.28
C LYS A 92 3.59 0.41 -16.88
N CYS A 93 3.89 1.10 -15.78
CA CYS A 93 5.26 1.45 -15.38
C CYS A 93 5.74 0.70 -14.14
N SER A 94 4.93 -0.20 -13.60
CA SER A 94 5.23 -1.06 -12.44
C SER A 94 5.56 -0.31 -11.14
N ILE A 95 5.35 1.01 -11.07
CA ILE A 95 5.50 1.76 -9.82
C ILE A 95 4.47 1.31 -8.80
N GLN A 96 4.86 1.22 -7.53
CA GLN A 96 3.95 0.91 -6.44
C GLN A 96 2.91 2.02 -6.24
N LEU A 97 1.64 1.64 -6.15
CA LEU A 97 0.52 2.56 -5.95
C LEU A 97 0.22 2.70 -4.46
N LEU A 98 0.88 3.66 -3.82
CA LEU A 98 0.75 3.92 -2.38
C LEU A 98 -0.33 4.94 -2.03
N GLY A 99 -0.71 5.78 -2.98
CA GLY A 99 -1.72 6.83 -2.82
C GLY A 99 -2.92 6.59 -3.74
N LEU A 100 -3.59 7.69 -4.11
CA LEU A 100 -4.64 7.68 -5.13
C LEU A 100 -4.12 7.04 -6.43
N TYR A 101 -4.94 6.16 -7.00
CA TYR A 101 -4.69 5.53 -8.29
C TYR A 101 -5.98 5.43 -9.08
N PHE A 102 -5.87 5.21 -10.38
CA PHE A 102 -6.99 5.00 -11.30
C PHE A 102 -7.15 3.52 -11.59
N THR A 103 -8.39 3.05 -11.68
CA THR A 103 -8.68 1.65 -11.99
C THR A 103 -9.82 1.54 -13.00
N CYS A 104 -9.75 0.56 -13.89
CA CYS A 104 -10.84 0.25 -14.81
C CYS A 104 -11.99 -0.41 -14.03
N VAL A 105 -13.19 0.17 -14.12
CA VAL A 105 -14.38 -0.30 -13.40
C VAL A 105 -14.79 -1.70 -13.86
N ASP A 106 -14.80 -1.94 -15.18
CA ASP A 106 -15.20 -3.23 -15.76
C ASP A 106 -14.28 -4.36 -15.28
N CYS A 107 -12.97 -4.11 -15.30
CA CYS A 107 -11.95 -5.03 -14.80
C CYS A 107 -12.12 -5.28 -13.29
N PHE A 108 -12.23 -4.20 -12.50
CA PHE A 108 -12.44 -4.29 -11.05
C PHE A 108 -13.67 -5.14 -10.71
N ASP A 109 -14.80 -4.91 -11.37
CA ASP A 109 -16.05 -5.65 -11.13
C ASP A 109 -15.97 -7.11 -11.60
N ALA A 110 -15.16 -7.39 -12.62
CA ALA A 110 -14.83 -8.73 -13.07
C ALA A 110 -13.75 -9.44 -12.24
N GLY A 111 -13.33 -8.85 -11.12
CA GLY A 111 -12.39 -9.45 -10.16
C GLY A 111 -10.92 -9.45 -10.60
N HIS A 112 -10.56 -8.66 -11.62
CA HIS A 112 -9.17 -8.47 -12.04
C HIS A 112 -8.89 -6.97 -12.15
N ALA A 113 -7.98 -6.42 -11.36
CA ALA A 113 -7.74 -4.97 -11.40
C ALA A 113 -6.83 -4.56 -12.57
N PHE A 114 -7.13 -3.43 -13.20
CA PHE A 114 -6.23 -2.75 -14.14
C PHE A 114 -5.94 -1.35 -13.60
N ASP A 115 -4.90 -1.26 -12.78
CA ASP A 115 -4.59 -0.07 -11.99
C ASP A 115 -3.48 0.76 -12.62
N LEU A 116 -3.62 2.08 -12.60
CA LEU A 116 -2.69 3.04 -13.18
C LEU A 116 -2.36 4.15 -12.19
N CYS A 117 -1.10 4.57 -12.19
CA CYS A 117 -0.72 5.82 -11.53
C CYS A 117 -1.27 7.03 -12.30
N SER A 118 -1.42 8.17 -11.62
CA SER A 118 -1.96 9.40 -12.23
C SER A 118 -1.18 9.84 -13.46
N ASN A 119 0.14 9.64 -13.51
CA ASN A 119 0.97 9.99 -14.66
C ASN A 119 0.66 9.12 -15.88
N CYS A 120 0.56 7.80 -15.71
CA CYS A 120 0.25 6.88 -16.81
C CYS A 120 -1.19 7.08 -17.31
N TYR A 121 -2.12 7.34 -16.39
CA TYR A 121 -3.50 7.66 -16.75
C TYR A 121 -3.60 8.98 -17.53
N SER A 122 -3.01 10.06 -17.02
CA SER A 122 -3.05 11.39 -17.65
C SER A 122 -2.39 11.42 -19.04
N ASN A 123 -1.39 10.59 -19.28
CA ASN A 123 -0.69 10.55 -20.56
C ASN A 123 -1.36 9.63 -21.60
N CYS A 124 -2.40 8.89 -21.22
CA CYS A 124 -3.05 7.86 -22.05
C CYS A 124 -2.07 6.86 -22.68
N ASP A 125 -0.91 6.61 -22.04
CA ASP A 125 0.14 5.72 -22.55
C ASP A 125 -0.07 4.27 -22.06
N PHE A 126 -1.22 3.69 -22.37
CA PHE A 126 -1.52 2.30 -22.04
C PHE A 126 -2.48 1.68 -23.06
N GLN A 127 -2.31 0.39 -23.32
CA GLN A 127 -3.23 -0.38 -24.16
C GLN A 127 -4.22 -1.10 -23.25
N HIS A 128 -5.51 -0.80 -23.44
CA HIS A 128 -6.61 -1.41 -22.71
C HIS A 128 -7.84 -1.52 -23.62
N HIS A 129 -8.88 -2.25 -23.20
CA HIS A 129 -10.07 -2.41 -24.02
C HIS A 129 -10.79 -1.07 -24.29
N GLN A 130 -11.53 -1.00 -25.39
CA GLN A 130 -12.20 0.23 -25.81
C GLN A 130 -13.31 0.64 -24.83
N ASN A 131 -13.54 1.95 -24.72
CA ASN A 131 -14.59 2.58 -23.92
C ASN A 131 -14.58 2.22 -22.42
N ALA A 132 -13.43 1.79 -21.89
CA ALA A 132 -13.27 1.52 -20.48
C ALA A 132 -13.49 2.79 -19.63
N LEU A 133 -14.36 2.69 -18.62
CA LEU A 133 -14.49 3.72 -17.60
C LEU A 133 -13.39 3.54 -16.57
N PHE A 134 -12.57 4.56 -16.40
CA PHE A 134 -11.59 4.64 -15.32
C PHE A 134 -12.10 5.59 -14.24
N LEU A 135 -12.04 5.16 -12.98
CA LEU A 135 -12.30 6.01 -11.83
C LEU A 135 -11.10 5.94 -10.89
N ASP A 136 -10.85 7.03 -10.15
CA ASP A 136 -9.89 6.94 -9.05
C ASP A 136 -10.46 6.12 -7.88
N SER A 137 -9.56 5.67 -7.00
CA SER A 137 -9.89 4.82 -5.86
C SER A 137 -10.94 5.43 -4.91
N TYR A 138 -11.04 6.76 -4.80
CA TYR A 138 -12.06 7.42 -3.98
C TYR A 138 -13.39 7.51 -4.71
N VAL A 139 -13.38 7.89 -5.98
CA VAL A 139 -14.59 8.01 -6.80
C VAL A 139 -15.24 6.64 -7.02
N LEU A 140 -14.45 5.59 -7.27
CA LEU A 140 -14.96 4.22 -7.33
C LEU A 140 -15.64 3.80 -6.02
N LEU A 141 -15.03 4.09 -4.87
CA LEU A 141 -15.63 3.76 -3.58
C LEU A 141 -16.96 4.51 -3.38
N ARG A 142 -17.02 5.79 -3.77
CA ARG A 142 -18.24 6.60 -3.71
C ARG A 142 -19.32 6.11 -4.69
N SER A 143 -18.94 5.58 -5.86
CA SER A 143 -19.91 5.11 -6.85
C SER A 143 -20.69 3.89 -6.38
N LYS A 144 -20.09 3.06 -5.50
CA LYS A 144 -20.78 1.94 -4.84
C LYS A 144 -21.92 2.37 -3.90
N LEU A 145 -22.05 3.66 -3.57
CA LEU A 145 -23.20 4.21 -2.83
C LEU A 145 -24.38 4.59 -3.75
N GLY A 146 -24.28 4.38 -5.07
CA GLY A 146 -25.32 4.74 -6.03
C GLY A 146 -25.22 6.16 -6.60
N LEU A 147 -24.18 6.92 -6.21
CA LEU A 147 -23.81 8.16 -6.89
C LEU A 147 -23.13 7.77 -8.22
N ARG A 148 -23.71 8.17 -9.36
CA ARG A 148 -23.10 7.85 -10.66
C ARG A 148 -21.76 8.58 -10.75
N GLY A 149 -20.68 7.86 -11.03
CA GLY A 149 -19.36 8.44 -11.30
C GLY A 149 -19.36 9.42 -12.49
N GLU A 150 -20.44 9.45 -13.27
CA GLU A 150 -20.71 10.40 -14.35
C GLU A 150 -20.78 11.87 -13.86
N ASP A 151 -21.14 12.10 -12.60
CA ASP A 151 -21.21 13.45 -11.99
C ASP A 151 -19.84 13.96 -11.46
N VAL A 152 -18.77 13.17 -11.60
CA VAL A 152 -17.41 13.49 -11.09
C VAL A 152 -16.39 13.74 -12.20
N ASN A 153 -16.85 13.87 -13.45
CA ASN A 153 -16.00 14.38 -14.52
C ASN A 153 -15.70 15.87 -14.27
N LEU A 154 -14.50 16.14 -13.75
CA LEU A 154 -13.87 17.48 -13.79
C LEU A 154 -13.20 17.71 -15.14
#